data_AF-A0A353WVH0-F1
#
_entry.id   AF-A0A353WVH0-F1
#
_cell.length_a   1.000
_cell.length_b   1.000
_cell.length_c   1.000
_cell.angle_alpha   90.00
_cell.angle_beta   90.00
_cell.angle_gamma   90.00
#
_symmetry.space_group_name_H-M   'P 1'
#
loop_
_entity.id
_entity.type
_entity.pdbx_description
1 polymer ?
#
loop_
_entity_poly.entity_id
_entity_poly.type
_entity_poly.pdbx_seq_one_letter_code
_entity_poly.pdbx_strand_id
1 'polypeptide(L)'
;MEDLGGALITVLIISIVACNQNGSNSDRQKPAETLSISLYDSLMQAYSGFDKSSGVALLAKGDSILFQKAYGMANHEWKVKNTIITRFKIGSLTKSFTAYPTFLKDQKGIINLDDKVINFIPELYQNGTEQIEIRHLLNHTSG
;
A
#
# COMPACT_ATOMS: atom_id res chain seq x y z
N MET A 1 -53.01 38.06 -22.40
CA MET A 1 -53.42 36.86 -21.64
C MET A 1 -52.20 35.95 -21.66
N GLU A 2 -51.22 36.39 -20.90
CA GLU A 2 -49.84 35.92 -20.90
C GLU A 2 -49.63 35.11 -19.61
N ASP A 3 -48.64 34.22 -19.59
CA ASP A 3 -48.16 33.46 -18.42
C ASP A 3 -48.87 32.17 -17.98
N LEU A 4 -49.14 31.25 -18.92
CA LEU A 4 -49.30 29.82 -18.57
C LEU A 4 -48.20 28.90 -19.13
N GLY A 5 -47.39 29.39 -20.08
CA GLY A 5 -46.29 28.62 -20.70
C GLY A 5 -45.00 28.56 -19.87
N GLY A 6 -44.70 29.60 -19.10
CA GLY A 6 -43.47 29.69 -18.29
C GLY A 6 -43.47 28.79 -17.06
N ALA A 7 -44.65 28.58 -16.44
CA ALA A 7 -44.79 27.77 -15.23
C ALA A 7 -44.59 26.27 -15.50
N LEU A 8 -45.04 25.75 -16.64
CA LEU A 8 -44.86 24.33 -17.01
C LEU A 8 -43.40 24.00 -17.32
N ILE A 9 -42.67 24.91 -17.97
CA ILE A 9 -41.26 24.72 -18.31
C ILE A 9 -40.38 24.81 -17.05
N THR A 10 -40.69 25.72 -16.12
CA THR A 10 -39.96 25.84 -14.85
C THR A 10 -40.21 24.65 -13.91
N VAL A 11 -41.44 24.13 -13.84
CA VAL A 11 -41.75 22.92 -13.06
C VAL A 11 -41.03 21.69 -13.62
N LEU A 12 -40.95 21.54 -14.95
CA LEU A 12 -40.26 20.42 -15.59
C LEU A 12 -38.74 20.42 -15.30
N ILE A 13 -38.11 21.60 -15.24
CA ILE A 13 -36.69 21.75 -14.94
C ILE A 13 -36.38 21.41 -13.47
N ILE A 14 -37.28 21.77 -12.54
CA ILE A 14 -37.10 21.45 -11.10
C ILE A 14 -37.17 19.94 -10.84
N SER A 15 -38.02 19.19 -11.55
CA SER A 15 -38.09 17.73 -11.41
C SER A 15 -36.85 16.99 -11.94
N ILE A 16 -36.18 17.52 -12.97
CA ILE A 16 -34.96 16.91 -13.52
C ILE A 16 -33.76 17.15 -12.57
N VAL A 17 -33.71 18.31 -11.89
CA VAL A 17 -32.66 18.60 -10.91
C VAL A 17 -32.81 17.77 -9.62
N ALA A 18 -34.05 17.40 -9.24
CA ALA A 18 -34.30 16.57 -8.05
C ALA A 18 -33.96 15.08 -8.23
N CYS A 19 -33.85 14.58 -9.47
CA CYS A 19 -33.53 13.17 -9.75
C CYS A 19 -32.03 12.89 -10.02
N ASN A 20 -31.16 13.91 -9.98
CA ASN A 20 -29.71 13.69 -10.11
C ASN A 20 -28.98 13.65 -8.77
N GLN A 21 -29.66 13.21 -7.71
CA GLN A 21 -28.98 12.58 -6.59
C GLN A 21 -28.56 11.17 -7.01
N ASN A 22 -27.52 11.10 -7.85
CA ASN A 22 -26.55 10.03 -7.76
C ASN A 22 -25.92 10.15 -6.38
N GLY A 23 -26.64 9.66 -5.36
CA GLY A 23 -26.07 9.35 -4.09
C GLY A 23 -24.97 8.33 -4.35
N SER A 24 -23.72 8.81 -4.40
CA SER A 24 -22.59 7.96 -4.11
C SER A 24 -22.92 7.26 -2.81
N ASN A 25 -23.23 5.97 -2.89
CA ASN A 25 -23.53 5.09 -1.78
C ASN A 25 -22.21 4.84 -1.00
N SER A 26 -21.59 5.92 -0.53
CA SER A 26 -20.43 5.94 0.37
C SER A 26 -20.84 5.93 1.84
N ASP A 27 -22.15 5.96 2.13
CA ASP A 27 -22.70 6.05 3.49
C ASP A 27 -23.31 4.72 3.99
N ARG A 28 -22.91 3.60 3.39
CA ARG A 28 -23.10 2.27 3.98
C ARG A 28 -21.76 1.66 4.36
N GLN A 29 -20.97 2.38 5.17
CA GLN A 29 -20.03 1.69 6.05
C GLN A 29 -20.86 0.78 6.96
N LYS A 30 -20.79 -0.54 6.73
CA LYS A 30 -21.52 -1.51 7.55
C LYS A 30 -21.00 -1.40 8.99
N PRO A 31 -21.86 -1.46 10.02
CA PRO A 31 -21.44 -1.33 11.43
C PRO A 31 -20.28 -2.25 11.85
N ALA A 32 -20.18 -3.42 11.23
CA ALA A 32 -19.09 -4.37 11.45
C ALA A 32 -17.71 -3.89 10.94
N GLU A 33 -17.68 -3.10 9.86
CA GLU A 33 -16.45 -2.52 9.28
C GLU A 33 -15.97 -1.31 10.09
N THR A 34 -16.91 -0.51 10.61
CA THR A 34 -16.58 0.58 11.55
C THR A 34 -16.03 0.03 12.87
N LEU A 35 -16.62 -1.05 13.40
CA LEU A 35 -16.15 -1.71 14.62
C LEU A 35 -14.73 -2.28 14.43
N SER A 36 -14.44 -2.90 13.30
CA SER A 36 -13.10 -3.45 13.04
C SER A 36 -12.02 -2.38 12.89
N ILE A 37 -12.34 -1.23 12.28
CA ILE A 37 -11.42 -0.10 12.17
C ILE A 37 -11.13 0.52 13.54
N SER A 38 -12.14 0.70 14.39
CA SER A 38 -11.93 1.23 15.74
C SER A 38 -11.07 0.31 16.63
N LEU A 39 -11.23 -1.01 16.48
CA LEU A 39 -10.40 -1.99 17.18
C LEU A 39 -8.96 -1.93 16.68
N TYR A 40 -8.77 -1.80 15.36
CA TYR A 40 -7.45 -1.65 14.76
C TYR A 40 -6.74 -0.38 15.24
N ASP A 41 -7.43 0.76 15.26
CA ASP A 41 -6.85 2.00 15.79
C ASP A 41 -6.45 1.86 17.26
N SER A 42 -7.33 1.27 18.08
CA SER A 42 -7.07 1.04 19.51
C SER A 42 -5.85 0.14 19.73
N LEU A 43 -5.71 -0.92 18.93
CA LEU A 43 -4.57 -1.83 18.98
C LEU A 43 -3.27 -1.09 18.63
N MET A 44 -3.25 -0.36 17.51
CA MET A 44 -2.06 0.39 17.07
C MET A 44 -1.69 1.48 18.06
N GLN A 45 -2.68 2.16 18.66
CA GLN A 45 -2.46 3.16 19.70
C GLN A 45 -1.81 2.52 20.94
N ALA A 46 -2.29 1.37 21.39
CA ALA A 46 -1.71 0.63 22.51
C ALA A 46 -0.27 0.18 22.23
N TYR A 47 0.00 -0.39 21.06
CA TYR A 47 1.37 -0.79 20.65
C TYR A 47 2.33 0.40 20.62
N SER A 48 1.90 1.54 20.06
CA SER A 48 2.74 2.74 20.01
C SER A 48 3.07 3.30 21.39
N GLY A 49 2.16 3.16 22.36
CA GLY A 49 2.35 3.60 23.74
C GLY A 49 3.27 2.68 24.55
N PHE A 50 3.10 1.36 24.41
CA PHE A 50 3.82 0.37 25.20
C PHE A 50 5.32 0.33 24.90
N ASP A 51 5.70 0.30 23.61
CA ASP A 51 7.09 0.11 23.18
C ASP A 51 7.74 1.40 22.66
N LYS A 52 7.04 2.55 22.77
CA LYS A 52 7.40 3.81 22.10
C LYS A 52 7.60 3.64 20.59
N SER A 53 7.05 2.57 20.03
CA SER A 53 7.11 2.24 18.61
C SER A 53 6.37 3.31 17.79
N SER A 54 6.93 3.65 16.63
CA SER A 54 6.40 4.69 15.75
C SER A 54 6.22 4.13 14.35
N GLY A 55 5.10 4.48 13.70
CA GLY A 55 4.77 3.92 12.39
C GLY A 55 3.49 4.50 11.80
N VAL A 56 3.19 4.08 10.57
CA VAL A 56 1.95 4.45 9.87
C VAL A 56 1.19 3.17 9.60
N ALA A 57 -0.08 3.16 9.96
CA ALA A 57 -1.00 2.06 9.70
C ALA A 57 -1.93 2.47 8.55
N LEU A 58 -2.13 1.57 7.58
CA LEU A 58 -3.01 1.76 6.45
C LEU A 58 -3.82 0.48 6.22
N LEU A 59 -5.14 0.63 6.10
CA LEU A 59 -6.06 -0.41 5.67
C LEU A 59 -6.73 0.03 4.37
N ALA A 60 -6.63 -0.79 3.34
CA ALA A 60 -7.24 -0.53 2.05
C ALA A 60 -7.96 -1.78 1.52
N LYS A 61 -8.95 -1.57 0.67
CA LYS A 61 -9.69 -2.61 -0.02
C LYS A 61 -9.90 -2.20 -1.48
N GLY A 62 -9.27 -2.92 -2.39
CA GLY A 62 -9.14 -2.47 -3.78
C GLY A 62 -8.46 -1.11 -3.81
N ASP A 63 -9.06 -0.15 -4.52
CA ASP A 63 -8.54 1.21 -4.66
C ASP A 63 -8.98 2.16 -3.53
N SER A 64 -9.75 1.67 -2.56
CA SER A 64 -10.28 2.50 -1.47
C SER A 64 -9.43 2.36 -0.20
N ILE A 65 -8.94 3.48 0.32
CA ILE A 65 -8.34 3.57 1.66
C ILE A 65 -9.47 3.66 2.68
N LEU A 66 -9.56 2.65 3.55
CA LEU A 66 -10.58 2.56 4.61
C LEU A 66 -10.11 3.22 5.90
N PHE A 67 -8.79 3.21 6.15
CA PHE A 67 -8.17 3.80 7.33
C PHE A 67 -6.71 4.13 7.03
N GLN A 68 -6.22 5.29 7.50
CA GLN A 68 -4.80 5.62 7.49
C GLN A 68 -4.49 6.55 8.66
N LYS A 69 -3.50 6.20 9.49
CA LYS A 69 -3.10 7.02 10.65
C LYS A 69 -1.63 6.80 10.99
N ALA A 70 -0.99 7.86 11.48
CA ALA A 70 0.37 7.82 12.00
C ALA A 70 0.37 7.77 13.52
N TYR A 71 1.31 7.02 14.09
CA TYR A 71 1.49 6.83 15.53
C TYR A 71 2.94 7.15 15.92
N GLY A 72 3.10 7.63 17.15
CA GLY A 72 4.42 7.91 17.74
C GLY A 72 5.14 9.13 17.15
N MET A 73 6.47 9.11 17.22
CA MET A 73 7.37 10.19 16.84
C MET A 73 8.24 9.79 15.66
N ALA A 74 8.43 10.67 14.68
CA ALA A 74 9.43 10.48 13.64
C ALA A 74 10.86 10.67 14.19
N ASN A 75 11.01 11.51 15.21
CA ASN A 75 12.26 11.71 15.93
C ASN A 75 11.96 12.02 17.40
N HIS A 76 12.46 11.17 18.31
CA HIS A 76 12.24 11.34 19.74
C HIS A 76 13.06 12.48 20.35
N GLU A 77 14.32 12.61 19.95
CA GLU A 77 15.26 13.63 20.46
C GLU A 77 14.73 15.04 20.19
N TRP A 78 14.27 15.28 18.95
CA TRP A 78 13.78 16.59 18.52
C TRP A 78 12.27 16.74 18.68
N LYS A 79 11.61 15.76 19.29
CA LYS A 79 10.17 15.71 19.50
C LYS A 79 9.38 15.98 18.21
N VAL A 80 9.81 15.41 17.09
CA VAL A 80 9.12 15.50 15.80
C VAL A 80 8.04 14.42 15.74
N LYS A 81 6.77 14.83 15.61
CA LYS A 81 5.65 13.90 15.47
C LYS A 81 5.75 13.11 14.17
N ASN A 82 5.33 11.85 14.23
CA ASN A 82 5.18 11.05 13.03
C ASN A 82 3.96 11.52 12.21
N THR A 83 4.00 11.34 10.89
CA THR A 83 2.96 11.73 9.94
C THR A 83 2.76 10.61 8.93
N ILE A 84 1.63 10.63 8.22
CA ILE A 84 1.32 9.63 7.18
C ILE A 84 2.30 9.66 5.98
N ILE A 85 3.08 10.74 5.85
CA ILE A 85 4.08 10.93 4.80
C ILE A 85 5.53 10.79 5.30
N THR A 86 5.74 10.44 6.58
CA THR A 86 7.08 10.20 7.12
C THR A 86 7.76 9.08 6.33
N ARG A 87 9.03 9.28 5.96
CA ARG A 87 9.82 8.28 5.25
C ARG A 87 10.46 7.31 6.24
N PHE A 88 10.33 6.02 5.97
CA PHE A 88 10.90 4.95 6.78
C PHE A 88 11.98 4.18 6.01
N LYS A 89 12.98 3.68 6.73
CA LYS A 89 13.86 2.63 6.21
C LYS A 89 13.10 1.31 6.30
N ILE A 90 12.78 0.71 5.15
CA ILE A 90 11.95 -0.50 5.09
C ILE A 90 12.73 -1.81 5.30
N GLY A 91 14.04 -1.72 5.53
CA GLY A 91 14.88 -2.86 5.88
C GLY A 91 14.78 -4.00 4.86
N SER A 92 14.57 -5.23 5.36
CA SER A 92 14.49 -6.43 4.53
C SER A 92 13.37 -6.45 3.48
N LEU A 93 12.35 -5.58 3.58
CA LEU A 93 11.36 -5.43 2.51
C LEU A 93 12.02 -5.01 1.18
N THR A 94 13.18 -4.35 1.24
CA THR A 94 14.01 -4.01 0.07
C THR A 94 14.34 -5.24 -0.79
N LYS A 95 14.46 -6.44 -0.20
CA LYS A 95 14.75 -7.68 -0.96
C LYS A 95 13.66 -7.99 -1.99
N SER A 96 12.40 -7.70 -1.70
CA SER A 96 11.31 -7.88 -2.68
C SER A 96 11.47 -6.94 -3.88
N PHE A 97 11.94 -5.71 -3.64
CA PHE A 97 12.25 -4.73 -4.69
C PHE A 97 13.51 -5.11 -5.49
N THR A 98 14.40 -5.94 -4.93
CA THR A 98 15.52 -6.53 -5.68
C THR A 98 15.08 -7.79 -6.44
N ALA A 99 14.25 -8.64 -5.84
CA ALA A 99 13.78 -9.88 -6.45
C ALA A 99 12.88 -9.64 -7.66
N TYR A 100 11.95 -8.69 -7.58
CA TYR A 100 11.02 -8.38 -8.65
C TYR A 100 11.69 -8.06 -10.02
N PRO A 101 12.66 -7.13 -10.12
CA PRO A 101 13.33 -6.88 -11.39
C PRO A 101 14.16 -8.07 -11.88
N THR A 102 14.64 -8.95 -10.98
CA THR A 102 15.29 -10.21 -11.38
C THR A 102 14.28 -11.12 -12.10
N PHE A 103 13.07 -11.31 -11.56
CA PHE A 103 12.02 -12.04 -12.25
C PHE A 103 11.60 -11.39 -13.57
N LEU A 104 11.54 -10.05 -13.64
CA LEU A 104 11.25 -9.37 -14.90
C LEU A 104 12.33 -9.60 -15.97
N LYS A 105 13.60 -9.72 -15.57
CA LYS A 105 14.70 -10.05 -16.49
C LYS A 105 14.62 -11.50 -16.96
N ASP A 106 14.28 -12.42 -16.05
CA ASP A 106 14.03 -13.83 -16.36
C ASP A 106 12.89 -14.01 -17.38
N GLN A 107 11.74 -13.36 -17.14
CA GLN A 107 10.62 -13.36 -18.08
C GLN A 107 10.97 -12.80 -19.47
N LYS A 108 11.93 -11.87 -19.54
CA LYS A 108 12.41 -11.29 -20.81
C LYS A 108 13.50 -12.13 -21.48
N GLY A 109 13.91 -13.25 -20.88
CA GLY A 109 15.00 -14.09 -21.36
C GLY A 109 16.37 -13.42 -21.30
N ILE A 110 16.53 -12.36 -20.49
CA ILE A 110 17.81 -11.65 -20.32
C ILE A 110 18.76 -12.45 -19.41
N ILE A 111 18.19 -13.13 -18.42
CA ILE A 111 18.84 -14.10 -17.54
C ILE A 111 17.91 -15.32 -17.44
N ASN A 112 18.41 -16.44 -16.94
CA ASN A 112 17.60 -17.53 -16.42
C ASN A 112 17.88 -17.66 -14.91
N LEU A 113 16.85 -17.90 -14.09
CA LEU A 113 17.06 -18.13 -12.65
C LEU A 113 17.98 -19.31 -12.34
N ASP A 114 18.19 -20.20 -13.32
CA ASP A 114 19.02 -21.40 -13.24
C ASP A 114 20.45 -21.15 -13.71
N ASP A 115 20.72 -19.93 -14.19
CA ASP A 115 22.07 -19.52 -14.52
C ASP A 115 22.93 -19.52 -13.24
N LYS A 116 24.16 -20.01 -13.39
CA LYS A 116 25.16 -19.96 -12.32
C LYS A 116 25.58 -18.52 -12.08
N VAL A 117 25.63 -18.11 -10.81
CA VAL A 117 25.99 -16.74 -10.41
C VAL A 117 27.40 -16.35 -10.91
N ILE A 118 28.32 -17.32 -10.91
CA ILE A 118 29.69 -17.16 -11.42
C ILE A 118 29.75 -16.75 -12.91
N ASN A 119 28.69 -16.98 -13.70
CA ASN A 119 28.64 -16.54 -15.09
C ASN A 119 28.52 -15.01 -15.21
N PHE A 120 28.01 -14.36 -14.16
CA PHE A 120 27.83 -12.90 -14.09
C PHE A 120 28.88 -12.21 -13.23
N ILE A 121 29.39 -12.92 -12.21
CA ILE A 121 30.39 -12.40 -11.27
C ILE A 121 31.51 -13.45 -11.13
N PRO A 122 32.44 -13.52 -12.09
CA PRO A 122 33.49 -14.55 -12.12
C PRO A 122 34.40 -14.53 -10.89
N GLU A 123 34.52 -13.38 -10.21
CA GLU A 123 35.30 -13.21 -8.98
C GLU A 123 34.75 -14.02 -7.81
N LEU A 124 33.48 -14.46 -7.89
CA LEU A 124 32.91 -15.35 -6.89
C LEU A 124 33.35 -16.79 -7.07
N TYR A 125 34.03 -17.17 -8.16
CA TYR A 125 34.51 -18.52 -8.44
C TYR A 125 35.61 -18.93 -7.45
N GLN A 126 35.20 -19.36 -6.26
CA GLN A 126 36.06 -19.77 -5.15
C GLN A 126 35.19 -20.38 -4.05
N ASN A 127 35.76 -21.30 -3.28
CA ASN A 127 35.14 -21.83 -2.05
C ASN A 127 33.75 -22.48 -2.22
N GLY A 128 33.51 -23.22 -3.31
CA GLY A 128 32.29 -24.04 -3.45
C GLY A 128 31.08 -23.30 -4.06
N THR A 129 31.28 -22.12 -4.63
CA THR A 129 30.21 -21.28 -5.21
C THR A 129 29.85 -21.68 -6.65
N GLU A 130 30.54 -22.66 -7.25
CA GLU A 130 30.45 -22.99 -8.67
C GLU A 130 29.06 -23.48 -9.07
N GLN A 131 28.32 -24.02 -8.11
CA GLN A 131 26.98 -24.56 -8.30
C GLN A 131 25.86 -23.60 -7.88
N ILE A 132 26.18 -22.43 -7.32
CA ILE A 132 25.17 -21.47 -6.88
C ILE A 132 24.47 -20.85 -8.09
N GLU A 133 23.16 -21.03 -8.17
CA GLU A 133 22.26 -20.46 -9.16
C GLU A 133 21.60 -19.19 -8.61
N ILE A 134 21.12 -18.32 -9.51
CA ILE A 134 20.40 -17.10 -9.10
C ILE A 134 19.21 -17.44 -8.19
N ARG A 135 18.46 -18.51 -8.47
CA ARG A 135 17.34 -19.00 -7.64
C ARG A 135 17.76 -19.31 -6.20
N HIS A 136 19.00 -19.73 -5.94
CA HIS A 136 19.48 -20.01 -4.58
C HIS A 136 19.62 -18.73 -3.76
N LEU A 137 20.07 -17.64 -4.40
CA LEU A 137 20.17 -16.32 -3.75
C LEU A 137 18.78 -15.76 -3.40
N LEU A 138 17.81 -15.91 -4.32
CA LEU A 138 16.45 -15.41 -4.12
C LEU A 138 15.68 -16.18 -3.03
N ASN A 139 16.00 -17.45 -2.84
CA ASN A 139 15.32 -18.34 -1.89
C ASN A 139 16.07 -18.60 -0.59
N HIS A 140 17.21 -17.92 -0.38
CA HIS A 140 18.07 -18.13 0.80
C HIS A 140 18.54 -19.59 0.98
N THR A 141 18.90 -20.25 -0.13
CA THR A 141 19.37 -21.66 -0.13
C THR A 141 20.78 -21.82 -0.69
N SER A 142 21.55 -20.74 -0.78
CA SER A 142 22.94 -20.76 -1.25
C SER A 142 23.96 -21.29 -0.24
N GLY A 143 23.56 -21.50 1.01
CA GLY A 143 24.44 -21.76 2.16
C GLY A 143 24.51 -20.58 3.11
#